data_AF-A0A535GK60-F1
#
_entry.id   AF-A0A535GK60-F1
#
_cell.length_a   1.000
_cell.length_b   1.000
_cell.length_c   1.000
_cell.angle_alpha   90.00
_cell.angle_beta   90.00
_cell.angle_gamma   90.00
#
_symmetry.space_group_name_H-M   'P 1'
#
loop_
_entity.id
_entity.type
_entity.pdbx_description
1 polymer ?
#
loop_
_entity_poly.entity_id
_entity_poly.type
_entity_poly.pdbx_seq_one_letter_code
_entity_poly.pdbx_strand_id
1 'polypeptide(L)'
;MPITRRHPLYPFLVLYALVGLMFGPIGHQVGEDMPEDRTHPYFPDQVWPYAVLAMAVLVGLGLMALIGQPLMQPGQPADPRAAIIPMPEWYFLALFQFAKLGPALVTTILVPLGLVLGLIGWPLLDSGLGPGIARRLGWPEWPAPKRNVITGTIWIAGLAIIAVLTLWSALSPQLCIPWPYNGPVCGA
;
A
#
# COMPACT_ATOMS: atom_id res chain seq x y z
N MET A 1 31.74 26.47 -11.51
CA MET A 1 31.70 27.19 -10.21
C MET A 1 31.62 26.15 -9.11
N PRO A 2 32.46 26.20 -8.06
CA PRO A 2 32.38 25.24 -6.95
C PRO A 2 31.07 25.41 -6.16
N ILE A 3 30.39 24.30 -5.86
CA ILE A 3 29.14 24.31 -5.09
C ILE A 3 29.50 24.52 -3.61
N THR A 4 29.46 25.77 -3.16
CA THR A 4 29.72 26.14 -1.76
C THR A 4 28.44 26.05 -0.92
N ARG A 5 28.55 26.17 0.41
CA ARG A 5 27.40 26.12 1.35
C ARG A 5 26.27 27.12 1.04
N ARG A 6 26.58 28.22 0.34
CA ARG A 6 25.62 29.27 -0.03
C ARG A 6 24.99 29.03 -1.41
N HIS A 7 25.42 27.99 -2.12
CA HIS A 7 24.91 27.69 -3.45
C HIS A 7 23.50 27.07 -3.34
N PRO A 8 22.54 27.46 -4.20
CA PRO A 8 21.16 26.95 -4.12
C PRO A 8 21.06 25.42 -4.29
N LEU A 9 22.06 24.79 -4.91
CA LEU A 9 22.16 23.33 -5.07
C LEU A 9 22.75 22.60 -3.85
N TYR A 10 23.33 23.31 -2.88
CA TYR A 10 23.91 22.73 -1.68
C TYR A 10 22.92 21.88 -0.85
N PRO A 11 21.68 22.36 -0.54
CA PRO A 11 20.72 21.53 0.19
C PRO A 11 20.34 20.24 -0.56
N PHE A 12 20.30 20.27 -1.90
CA PHE A 12 20.02 19.09 -2.72
C PHE A 12 21.17 18.08 -2.67
N LEU A 13 22.42 18.53 -2.66
CA LEU A 13 23.58 17.64 -2.48
C LEU A 13 23.64 17.05 -1.07
N VAL A 14 23.30 17.83 -0.04
CA VAL A 14 23.21 17.34 1.34
C VAL A 14 22.11 16.30 1.46
N LEU A 15 20.95 16.54 0.85
CA LEU A 15 19.86 15.56 0.80
C LEU A 15 20.27 14.28 0.07
N TYR A 16 20.91 14.40 -1.10
CA TYR A 16 21.41 13.26 -1.86
C TYR A 16 22.44 12.43 -1.07
N ALA A 17 23.38 13.11 -0.40
CA ALA A 17 24.36 12.46 0.46
C ALA A 17 23.72 11.79 1.69
N LEU A 18 22.72 12.42 2.32
CA LEU A 18 21.97 11.84 3.42
C LEU A 18 21.17 10.60 2.99
N VAL A 19 20.58 10.63 1.79
CA VAL A 19 19.89 9.47 1.21
C VAL A 19 20.89 8.33 1.00
N GLY A 20 22.04 8.58 0.36
CA GLY A 20 23.07 7.55 0.18
C GLY A 20 23.64 7.00 1.49
N LEU A 21 23.74 7.83 2.53
CA LEU A 21 24.19 7.41 3.86
C LEU A 21 23.12 6.61 4.62
N MET A 22 21.84 6.95 4.44
CA MET A 22 20.72 6.30 5.11
C MET A 22 20.32 4.98 4.46
N PHE A 23 20.45 4.88 3.12
CA PHE A 23 20.04 3.69 2.35
C PHE A 23 21.22 2.82 1.88
N GLY A 24 22.46 3.20 2.18
CA GLY A 24 23.66 2.48 1.78
C GLY A 24 24.13 2.80 0.35
N PRO A 25 25.31 2.28 -0.06
CA PRO A 25 25.89 2.57 -1.36
C PRO A 25 24.96 2.12 -2.50
N ILE A 26 24.50 3.09 -3.27
CA ILE A 26 23.75 2.90 -4.52
C ILE A 26 24.73 2.31 -5.54
N GLY A 27 24.89 0.99 -5.55
CA GLY A 27 25.82 0.32 -6.47
C GLY A 27 26.33 -1.04 -6.00
N HIS A 28 26.21 -1.36 -4.70
CA HIS A 28 26.51 -2.71 -4.23
C HIS A 28 25.41 -3.67 -4.70
N GLN A 29 25.69 -4.47 -5.73
CA GLN A 29 24.72 -5.42 -6.25
C GLN A 29 24.64 -6.60 -5.29
N VAL A 30 23.45 -6.87 -4.75
CA VAL A 30 23.20 -7.99 -3.83
C VAL A 30 23.63 -9.34 -4.44
N GLY A 31 23.75 -9.42 -5.77
CA GLY A 31 24.26 -10.59 -6.49
C GLY A 31 25.76 -10.83 -6.36
N GLU A 32 26.57 -9.82 -6.03
CA GLU A 32 28.03 -9.97 -5.84
C GLU A 32 28.36 -10.70 -4.52
N ASP A 33 27.50 -10.56 -3.51
CA ASP A 33 27.63 -11.26 -2.22
C ASP A 33 26.96 -12.64 -2.21
N MET A 34 26.19 -12.96 -3.24
CA MET A 34 25.36 -14.16 -3.26
C MET A 34 26.15 -15.33 -3.86
N PRO A 35 26.29 -16.45 -3.15
CA PRO A 35 27.07 -17.56 -3.65
C PRO A 35 26.41 -18.13 -4.93
N GLU A 36 27.25 -18.50 -5.91
CA GLU A 36 26.80 -18.87 -7.27
C GLU A 36 25.84 -20.07 -7.30
N ASP A 37 25.83 -20.91 -6.26
CA ASP A 37 24.90 -22.03 -6.10
C ASP A 37 23.45 -21.59 -5.81
N ARG A 38 23.26 -20.34 -5.40
CA ARG A 38 21.96 -19.73 -5.09
C ARG A 38 21.51 -18.71 -6.12
N THR A 39 22.29 -18.49 -7.17
CA THR A 39 21.95 -17.57 -8.26
C THR A 39 21.56 -18.38 -9.50
N HIS A 40 20.50 -17.95 -10.17
CA HIS A 40 20.07 -18.53 -11.44
C HIS A 40 20.33 -17.53 -12.57
N PRO A 41 20.75 -17.99 -13.76
CA PRO A 41 20.92 -17.13 -14.92
C PRO A 41 19.64 -16.37 -15.25
N TYR A 42 19.77 -15.08 -15.57
CA TYR A 42 18.62 -14.26 -15.98
C TYR A 42 17.92 -14.86 -17.21
N PHE A 43 18.68 -15.29 -18.21
CA PHE A 43 18.15 -16.01 -19.36
C PHE A 43 18.70 -17.44 -19.36
N PRO A 44 17.85 -18.46 -19.50
CA PRO A 44 16.41 -18.39 -19.82
C PRO A 44 15.47 -18.41 -18.60
N ASP A 45 15.99 -18.69 -17.41
CA ASP A 45 15.21 -19.11 -16.24
C ASP A 45 14.29 -18.01 -15.68
N GLN A 46 14.70 -16.74 -15.77
CA GLN A 46 13.87 -15.62 -15.31
C GLN A 46 12.91 -15.12 -16.40
N VAL A 47 13.33 -15.14 -17.67
CA VAL A 47 12.56 -14.53 -18.78
C VAL A 47 11.31 -15.34 -19.13
N TRP A 48 11.40 -16.67 -19.19
CA TRP A 48 10.26 -17.49 -19.62
C TRP A 48 9.05 -17.45 -18.68
N PRO A 49 9.21 -17.59 -17.34
CA PRO A 49 8.06 -17.52 -16.42
C PRO A 49 7.30 -16.19 -16.51
N TYR A 50 8.00 -15.07 -16.69
CA TYR A 50 7.34 -13.77 -16.82
C TYR A 50 6.55 -13.62 -18.12
N ALA A 51 7.06 -14.12 -19.24
CA ALA A 51 6.32 -14.12 -20.50
C ALA A 51 5.03 -14.94 -20.38
N VAL A 52 5.11 -16.12 -19.75
CA VAL A 52 3.94 -16.97 -19.48
C VAL A 52 2.95 -16.26 -18.56
N LEU A 53 3.43 -15.63 -17.47
CA LEU A 53 2.59 -14.87 -16.55
C LEU A 53 1.92 -13.69 -17.26
N ALA A 54 2.65 -12.95 -18.09
CA ALA A 54 2.12 -11.85 -18.88
C ALA A 54 1.01 -12.33 -19.83
N MET A 55 1.23 -13.46 -20.51
CA MET A 55 0.20 -14.08 -21.34
C MET A 55 -1.01 -14.52 -20.52
N ALA A 56 -0.82 -15.10 -19.34
CA ALA A 56 -1.92 -15.48 -18.44
C ALA A 56 -2.74 -14.26 -17.99
N VAL A 57 -2.07 -13.15 -17.64
CA VAL A 57 -2.74 -11.88 -17.31
C VAL A 57 -3.51 -11.34 -18.51
N LEU A 58 -2.92 -11.33 -19.70
CA LEU A 58 -3.59 -10.87 -20.93
C LEU A 58 -4.83 -11.70 -21.25
N VAL A 59 -4.73 -13.02 -21.16
CA VAL A 59 -5.88 -13.92 -21.36
C VAL A 59 -6.95 -13.66 -20.28
N GLY A 60 -6.55 -13.53 -19.01
CA GLY A 60 -7.48 -13.20 -17.92
C GLY A 60 -8.22 -11.88 -18.14
N LEU A 61 -7.50 -10.82 -18.50
CA LEU A 61 -8.10 -9.53 -18.83
C LEU A 61 -9.00 -9.59 -20.06
N GLY A 62 -8.59 -10.34 -21.09
CA GLY A 62 -9.41 -10.57 -22.29
C GLY A 62 -10.72 -11.27 -21.96
N LEU A 63 -10.68 -12.32 -21.13
CA LEU A 63 -11.88 -13.01 -20.65
C LEU A 63 -12.76 -12.09 -19.80
N MET A 64 -12.17 -11.30 -18.91
CA MET A 64 -12.92 -10.30 -18.13
C MET A 64 -13.56 -9.24 -19.02
N ALA A 65 -12.91 -8.81 -20.09
CA ALA A 65 -13.47 -7.86 -21.04
C ALA A 65 -14.64 -8.46 -21.85
N LEU A 66 -14.54 -9.74 -22.22
CA LEU A 66 -15.60 -10.44 -22.96
C LEU A 66 -16.83 -10.74 -22.08
N ILE A 67 -16.63 -11.15 -20.84
CA ILE A 67 -17.70 -11.58 -19.93
C ILE A 67 -18.24 -10.39 -19.11
N GLY A 68 -17.37 -9.48 -18.68
CA GLY A 68 -17.69 -8.37 -17.80
C GLY A 68 -18.21 -7.11 -18.49
N GLN A 69 -18.31 -7.11 -19.82
CA GLN A 69 -18.77 -5.96 -20.62
C GLN A 69 -20.13 -5.37 -20.15
N PRO A 70 -21.15 -6.19 -19.80
CA PRO A 70 -22.42 -5.67 -19.28
C PRO A 70 -22.30 -4.96 -17.93
N LEU A 71 -21.30 -5.32 -17.11
CA LEU A 71 -21.07 -4.72 -15.79
C LEU A 71 -20.38 -3.35 -15.87
N MET A 72 -19.74 -3.05 -17.01
CA MET A 72 -18.93 -1.83 -17.21
C MET A 72 -19.63 -0.78 -18.07
N GLN A 73 -20.90 -0.97 -18.40
CA GLN A 73 -21.65 0.03 -19.16
C GLN A 73 -21.91 1.26 -18.30
N PRO A 74 -21.57 2.48 -18.77
CA PRO A 74 -21.93 3.70 -18.07
C PRO A 74 -23.44 3.72 -17.81
N GLY A 75 -23.82 4.13 -16.59
CA GLY A 75 -25.22 4.29 -16.22
C GLY A 75 -25.92 5.39 -17.00
N GLN A 76 -27.07 5.81 -16.49
CA GLN A 76 -27.79 6.97 -17.05
C GLN A 76 -26.88 8.21 -17.08
N PRO A 77 -27.04 9.11 -18.07
CA PRO A 77 -26.35 10.39 -18.09
C PRO A 77 -26.51 11.11 -16.74
N ALA A 78 -25.44 11.75 -16.29
CA ALA A 78 -25.44 12.44 -15.00
C ALA A 78 -26.50 13.55 -15.00
N ASP A 79 -27.51 13.41 -14.13
CA ASP A 79 -28.52 14.43 -13.87
C ASP A 79 -28.15 15.19 -12.58
N PRO A 80 -27.77 16.49 -12.66
CA PRO A 80 -27.47 17.30 -11.49
C PRO A 80 -28.65 17.50 -10.54
N ARG A 81 -29.88 17.19 -10.96
CA ARG A 81 -31.10 17.32 -10.15
C ARG A 81 -31.42 16.05 -9.36
N ALA A 82 -30.77 14.93 -9.66
CA ALA A 82 -30.97 13.68 -8.94
C ALA A 82 -30.23 13.72 -7.59
N ALA A 83 -30.98 13.62 -6.49
CA ALA A 83 -30.41 13.52 -5.14
C ALA A 83 -30.08 12.06 -4.80
N ILE A 84 -29.12 11.48 -5.53
CA ILE A 84 -28.63 10.11 -5.30
C ILE A 84 -27.20 10.21 -4.75
N ILE A 85 -26.87 9.42 -3.74
CA ILE A 85 -25.49 9.31 -3.24
C ILE A 85 -24.74 8.39 -4.23
N PRO A 86 -23.78 8.90 -5.02
CA PRO A 86 -23.05 8.07 -5.96
C PRO A 86 -22.14 7.11 -5.19
N MET A 87 -22.28 5.81 -5.46
CA MET A 87 -21.34 4.81 -4.96
C MET A 87 -20.07 4.87 -5.81
N PRO A 88 -18.88 4.87 -5.19
CA PRO A 88 -17.63 4.85 -5.95
C PRO A 88 -17.31 3.44 -6.45
N GLU A 89 -16.31 3.36 -7.34
CA GLU A 89 -15.78 2.10 -7.84
C GLU A 89 -15.21 1.20 -6.72
N TRP A 90 -15.14 -0.11 -7.00
CA TRP A 90 -14.82 -1.16 -6.02
C TRP A 90 -13.51 -0.94 -5.24
N TYR A 91 -12.50 -0.36 -5.89
CA TYR A 91 -11.19 -0.07 -5.29
C TYR A 91 -11.21 1.10 -4.28
N PHE A 92 -12.28 1.89 -4.27
CA PHE A 92 -12.48 3.01 -3.34
C PHE A 92 -13.50 2.71 -2.23
N LEU A 93 -14.17 1.56 -2.25
CA LEU A 93 -15.19 1.21 -1.26
C LEU A 93 -14.68 1.26 0.17
N ALA A 94 -13.46 0.77 0.44
CA ALA A 94 -12.86 0.83 1.77
C ALA A 94 -12.70 2.27 2.28
N LEU A 95 -12.22 3.19 1.42
CA LEU A 95 -12.02 4.60 1.78
C LEU A 95 -13.36 5.31 1.98
N PHE A 96 -14.35 5.00 1.14
CA PHE A 96 -15.70 5.54 1.25
C PHE A 96 -16.39 5.08 2.53
N GLN A 97 -16.29 3.79 2.87
CA GLN A 97 -16.83 3.27 4.13
C GLN A 97 -16.09 3.84 5.34
N PHE A 98 -14.77 3.96 5.26
CA PHE A 98 -13.95 4.57 6.31
C PHE A 98 -14.34 6.03 6.57
N ALA A 99 -14.62 6.81 5.52
CA ALA A 99 -15.03 8.21 5.62
C ALA A 99 -16.27 8.39 6.51
N LYS A 100 -17.22 7.45 6.48
CA LYS A 100 -18.47 7.48 7.28
C LYS A 100 -18.25 7.22 8.77
N LEU A 101 -17.14 6.60 9.18
CA LEU A 101 -16.90 6.15 10.55
C LEU A 101 -16.48 7.26 11.52
N GLY A 102 -16.30 8.50 11.07
CA GLY A 102 -15.83 9.53 12.00
C GLY A 102 -16.03 10.95 11.51
N PRO A 103 -15.47 11.92 12.24
CA PRO A 103 -15.50 13.31 11.83
C PRO A 103 -14.84 13.47 10.46
N ALA A 104 -15.49 14.18 9.54
CA ALA A 104 -15.07 14.28 8.15
C ALA A 104 -13.58 14.67 8.01
N LEU A 105 -13.13 15.70 8.71
CA LEU A 105 -11.72 16.13 8.68
C LEU A 105 -10.74 15.00 9.04
N VAL A 106 -11.08 14.16 10.02
CA VAL A 106 -10.19 13.10 10.51
C VAL A 106 -10.14 11.96 9.50
N THR A 107 -11.31 11.46 9.09
CA THR A 107 -11.41 10.25 8.25
C THR A 107 -11.08 10.49 6.79
N THR A 108 -11.32 11.70 6.26
CA THR A 108 -11.08 11.99 4.84
C THR A 108 -9.76 12.70 4.55
N ILE A 109 -9.17 13.39 5.53
CA ILE A 109 -7.93 14.16 5.32
C ILE A 109 -6.81 13.64 6.22
N LEU A 110 -6.98 13.70 7.55
CA LEU A 110 -5.86 13.46 8.46
C LEU A 110 -5.37 12.01 8.43
N VAL A 111 -6.27 11.03 8.45
CA VAL A 111 -5.89 9.62 8.43
C VAL A 111 -5.30 9.21 7.08
N PRO A 112 -5.91 9.52 5.91
CA PRO A 112 -5.29 9.22 4.62
C PRO A 112 -3.91 9.87 4.45
N LEU A 113 -3.75 11.13 4.87
CA LEU A 113 -2.45 11.81 4.85
C LEU A 113 -1.43 11.11 5.76
N GLY A 114 -1.83 10.77 6.99
CA GLY A 114 -1.01 10.03 7.93
C GLY A 114 -0.62 8.65 7.41
N LEU A 115 -1.52 7.96 6.71
CA LEU A 115 -1.25 6.66 6.08
C LEU A 115 -0.20 6.79 4.97
N VAL A 116 -0.33 7.77 4.08
CA VAL A 116 0.65 8.02 3.01
C VAL A 116 2.02 8.33 3.60
N LEU A 117 2.09 9.25 4.57
CA LEU A 117 3.35 9.58 5.26
C LEU A 117 3.91 8.38 6.01
N GLY A 118 3.06 7.59 6.64
CA GLY A 118 3.42 6.35 7.33
C GLY A 118 3.97 5.28 6.39
N LEU A 119 3.41 5.13 5.19
CA LEU A 119 3.90 4.21 4.15
C LEU A 119 5.24 4.67 3.58
N ILE A 120 5.42 5.99 3.37
CA ILE A 120 6.71 6.56 2.96
C ILE A 120 7.77 6.32 4.05
N GLY A 121 7.39 6.48 5.32
CA GLY A 121 8.26 6.23 6.48
C GLY A 121 8.42 4.75 6.86
N TRP A 122 7.64 3.85 6.27
CA TRP A 122 7.59 2.43 6.61
C TRP A 122 8.95 1.73 6.62
N PRO A 123 9.86 1.89 5.62
CA PRO A 123 11.17 1.23 5.67
C PRO A 123 12.02 1.67 6.87
N LEU A 124 11.87 2.92 7.35
CA LEU A 124 12.56 3.40 8.54
C LEU A 124 11.94 2.83 9.83
N LEU A 125 10.61 2.73 9.86
CA LEU A 125 9.89 2.10 10.98
C LEU A 125 10.24 0.61 11.10
N ASP A 126 10.32 -0.09 9.98
CA ASP A 126 10.61 -1.53 9.94
C ASP A 126 12.06 -1.85 10.32
N SER A 127 13.01 -1.04 9.86
CA SER A 127 14.43 -1.19 10.20
C SER A 127 14.77 -0.76 11.64
N GLY A 128 14.05 0.21 12.21
CA GLY A 128 14.35 0.77 13.55
C GLY A 128 13.53 0.19 14.69
N LEU A 129 12.19 0.19 14.58
CA LEU A 129 11.30 -0.15 15.70
C LEU A 129 11.28 -1.64 16.01
N GLY A 130 11.31 -2.48 14.97
CA GLY A 130 11.29 -3.93 15.12
C GLY A 130 12.43 -4.44 16.01
N PRO A 131 13.70 -4.28 15.56
CA PRO A 131 14.86 -4.77 16.32
C PRO A 131 14.98 -4.12 17.71
N GLY A 132 14.59 -2.84 17.82
CA GLY A 132 14.64 -2.09 19.07
C GLY A 132 13.67 -2.61 20.14
N ILE A 133 12.43 -2.94 19.76
CA ILE A 133 11.40 -3.46 20.68
C ILE A 133 11.73 -4.90 21.11
N ALA A 134 12.14 -5.76 20.18
CA ALA A 134 12.50 -7.13 20.53
C ALA A 134 13.70 -7.25 21.47
N ARG A 135 14.71 -6.40 21.29
CA ARG A 135 15.84 -6.32 22.22
C ARG A 135 15.39 -5.93 23.64
N ARG A 136 14.36 -5.08 23.76
CA ARG A 136 13.78 -4.69 25.06
C ARG A 136 12.90 -5.78 25.68
N LEU A 137 12.21 -6.57 24.86
CA LEU A 137 11.36 -7.69 25.31
C LEU A 137 12.14 -8.99 25.58
N GLY A 138 13.48 -8.97 25.48
CA GLY A 138 14.34 -10.12 25.77
C GLY A 138 14.19 -11.26 24.78
N TRP A 139 13.75 -10.99 23.56
CA TRP A 139 13.59 -12.03 22.54
C TRP A 139 14.98 -12.50 22.08
N PRO A 140 15.33 -13.80 22.27
CA PRO A 140 16.70 -14.29 22.17
C PRO A 140 17.35 -14.07 20.81
N GLU A 141 16.55 -14.01 19.74
CA GLU A 141 17.02 -13.85 18.38
C GLU A 141 16.01 -13.01 17.60
N TRP A 142 16.40 -11.79 17.24
CA TRP A 142 15.72 -11.05 16.18
C TRP A 142 16.06 -11.75 14.87
N PRO A 143 15.10 -12.36 14.18
CA PRO A 143 15.40 -13.06 12.95
C PRO A 143 15.51 -12.00 11.88
N ALA A 144 16.51 -12.14 11.02
CA ALA A 144 16.70 -11.35 9.81
C ALA A 144 15.35 -11.11 9.06
N PRO A 145 15.26 -10.11 8.13
CA PRO A 145 14.09 -9.34 7.69
C PRO A 145 12.74 -10.04 7.42
N LYS A 146 12.71 -11.37 7.38
CA LYS A 146 11.56 -12.24 7.13
C LYS A 146 10.68 -12.53 8.36
N ARG A 147 10.99 -12.04 9.56
CA ARG A 147 10.26 -12.40 10.80
C ARG A 147 10.05 -11.22 11.76
N ASN A 148 9.85 -10.00 11.22
CA ASN A 148 9.34 -8.89 12.05
C ASN A 148 7.84 -9.10 12.29
N VAL A 149 7.51 -9.83 13.36
CA VAL A 149 6.12 -10.17 13.67
C VAL A 149 5.30 -8.91 13.95
N ILE A 150 5.90 -7.86 14.52
CA ILE A 150 5.16 -6.63 14.88
C ILE A 150 4.77 -5.83 13.63
N THR A 151 5.73 -5.46 12.79
CA THR A 151 5.39 -4.69 11.56
C THR A 151 4.61 -5.56 10.57
N GLY A 152 4.92 -6.86 10.49
CA GLY A 152 4.17 -7.82 9.70
C GLY A 152 2.71 -7.95 10.17
N THR A 153 2.45 -8.03 11.48
CA THR A 153 1.07 -8.08 12.01
C THR A 153 0.33 -6.76 11.80
N ILE A 154 1.00 -5.61 11.97
CA ILE A 154 0.41 -4.29 11.64
C ILE A 154 0.02 -4.24 10.17
N TRP A 155 0.89 -4.72 9.27
CA TRP A 155 0.62 -4.76 7.84
C TRP A 155 -0.58 -5.64 7.50
N ILE A 156 -0.61 -6.87 8.03
CA ILE A 156 -1.72 -7.82 7.82
C ILE A 156 -3.01 -7.26 8.40
N ALA A 157 -2.97 -6.64 9.59
CA ALA A 157 -4.14 -6.01 10.19
C ALA A 157 -4.66 -4.85 9.31
N GLY A 158 -3.78 -4.04 8.74
CA GLY A 158 -4.15 -2.99 7.78
C GLY A 158 -4.86 -3.56 6.56
N LEU A 159 -4.33 -4.63 5.96
CA LEU A 159 -4.98 -5.32 4.83
C LEU A 159 -6.32 -5.92 5.22
N ALA A 160 -6.42 -6.53 6.40
CA ALA A 160 -7.66 -7.08 6.91
C ALA A 160 -8.73 -6.01 7.12
N ILE A 161 -8.36 -4.82 7.65
CA ILE A 161 -9.27 -3.69 7.78
C ILE A 161 -9.78 -3.23 6.42
N ILE A 162 -8.90 -3.08 5.42
CA ILE A 162 -9.30 -2.72 4.05
C ILE A 162 -10.27 -3.75 3.47
N ALA A 163 -9.93 -5.05 3.59
CA ALA A 163 -10.78 -6.13 3.11
C ALA A 163 -12.15 -6.14 3.78
N VAL A 164 -12.20 -5.98 5.11
CA VAL A 164 -13.47 -5.93 5.88
C VAL A 164 -14.31 -4.73 5.47
N LEU A 165 -13.72 -3.54 5.33
CA LEU A 165 -14.45 -2.34 4.92
C LEU A 165 -14.99 -2.46 3.49
N THR A 166 -14.19 -3.00 2.57
CA THR A 166 -14.64 -3.28 1.19
C THR A 166 -15.78 -4.30 1.17
N LEU A 167 -15.66 -5.40 1.90
CA LEU A 167 -16.69 -6.44 1.95
C LEU A 167 -17.98 -5.94 2.62
N TRP A 168 -17.87 -5.17 3.70
CA TRP A 168 -19.03 -4.55 4.35
C TRP A 168 -19.78 -3.66 3.35
N SER A 169 -19.05 -2.82 2.63
CA SER A 169 -19.61 -1.94 1.61
C SER A 169 -20.14 -2.67 0.38
N ALA A 170 -19.55 -3.79 -0.04
CA ALA A 170 -19.93 -4.49 -1.27
C ALA A 170 -21.09 -5.47 -1.06
N LEU A 171 -21.12 -6.16 0.08
CA LEU A 171 -22.01 -7.30 0.30
C LEU A 171 -23.15 -7.00 1.27
N SER A 172 -23.04 -5.96 2.09
CA SER A 172 -23.99 -5.69 3.16
C SER A 172 -24.36 -4.20 3.30
N PRO A 173 -24.93 -3.57 2.24
CA PRO A 173 -25.44 -2.19 2.28
C PRO A 173 -26.41 -1.95 3.43
N GLN A 174 -27.25 -2.94 3.73
CA GLN A 174 -28.33 -2.83 4.71
C GLN A 174 -27.84 -3.07 6.16
N LEU A 175 -26.60 -3.56 6.33
CA LEU A 175 -26.06 -3.82 7.65
C LEU A 175 -25.57 -2.51 8.28
N CYS A 176 -26.40 -1.95 9.15
CA CYS A 176 -26.11 -0.74 9.91
C CYS A 176 -25.54 -1.12 11.28
N ILE A 177 -24.31 -0.70 11.56
CA ILE A 177 -23.64 -0.92 12.83
C ILE A 177 -23.75 0.36 13.66
N PRO A 178 -24.22 0.30 14.93
CA PRO A 178 -24.25 1.48 15.78
C PRO A 178 -22.82 1.98 16.02
N TRP A 179 -22.55 3.23 15.65
CA TRP A 179 -21.23 3.83 15.74
C TRP A 179 -21.23 5.05 16.66
N PRO A 180 -20.23 5.22 17.53
CA PRO A 180 -20.28 6.20 18.61
C PRO A 180 -20.27 7.67 18.15
N TYR A 181 -19.69 7.98 16.99
CA TYR A 181 -19.49 9.37 16.55
C TYR A 181 -20.61 9.92 15.69
N ASN A 182 -21.18 9.10 14.80
CA ASN A 182 -22.06 9.55 13.72
C ASN A 182 -23.43 8.82 13.73
N GLY A 183 -23.73 8.05 14.77
CA GLY A 183 -24.93 7.18 14.80
C GLY A 183 -24.72 5.88 14.02
N PRO A 184 -25.80 5.17 13.65
CA PRO A 184 -25.68 3.92 12.91
C PRO A 184 -25.08 4.17 11.51
N VAL A 185 -23.96 3.51 11.21
CA VAL A 185 -23.30 3.56 9.91
C VAL A 185 -23.65 2.30 9.15
N CYS A 186 -24.21 2.45 7.95
CA CYS A 186 -24.55 1.34 7.07
C CYS A 186 -23.43 1.10 6.04
N GLY A 187 -23.36 -0.13 5.52
CA GLY A 187 -22.62 -0.38 4.27
C GLY A 187 -23.14 0.55 3.17
N ALA A 188 -22.28 0.96 2.23
CA ALA A 188 -22.74 1.71 1.06
C ALA A 188 -23.78 0.91 0.27
#